data_AF-A0A2E5RCJ8-F1
#
_entry.id   AF-A0A2E5RCJ8-F1
#
_cell.length_a   1.000
_cell.length_b   1.000
_cell.length_c   1.000
_cell.angle_alpha   90.00
_cell.angle_beta   90.00
_cell.angle_gamma   90.00
#
_symmetry.space_group_name_H-M   'P 1'
#
loop_
_entity.id
_entity.type
_entity.pdbx_description
1 polymer ?
#
loop_
_entity_poly.entity_id
_entity_poly.type
_entity_poly.pdbx_seq_one_letter_code
_entity_poly.pdbx_strand_id
1 'polypeptide(L)'
;MERFATTRGLVKQVTADGGLAELAKKFFDNVESTGENAFKGSHGIMKSIEAHYDGDALIVEVDNEKPDFSNPDSIKEAQQDRVRWTQFLDESTGYDAKKRGDKAKEWGKKANKAKSAISSARHFMSLANNLPDETREKAESLIEEIEAALEAGDNTKAAGRGEKLSKLLN
;
A
#
# COMPACT_ATOMS: atom_id res chain seq x y z
N MET A 1 -1.63 -8.60 -3.46
CA MET A 1 -2.25 -7.41 -2.83
C MET A 1 -1.53 -6.14 -3.25
N GLU A 2 -2.28 -5.13 -3.68
CA GLU A 2 -1.81 -3.76 -3.97
C GLU A 2 -2.22 -2.81 -2.84
N ARG A 3 -1.43 -1.77 -2.61
CA ARG A 3 -1.67 -0.75 -1.57
C ARG A 3 -1.84 0.63 -2.20
N PHE A 4 -2.95 1.29 -1.86
CA PHE A 4 -3.20 2.68 -2.23
C PHE A 4 -3.27 3.56 -0.98
N ALA A 5 -2.55 4.68 -0.97
CA ALA A 5 -2.70 5.66 0.11
C ALA A 5 -4.06 6.35 0.00
N THR A 6 -4.68 6.71 1.12
CA THR A 6 -5.90 7.52 1.15
C THR A 6 -5.60 8.98 1.51
N THR A 7 -6.53 9.87 1.19
CA THR A 7 -6.53 11.22 1.77
C THR A 7 -6.88 11.17 3.25
N ARG A 8 -6.38 12.17 4.00
CA ARG A 8 -6.57 12.23 5.46
C ARG A 8 -8.06 12.34 5.79
N GLY A 9 -8.54 11.45 6.65
CA GLY A 9 -9.93 11.46 7.12
C GLY A 9 -10.92 10.77 6.19
N LEU A 10 -10.51 10.38 4.98
CA LEU A 10 -11.40 9.71 4.03
C LEU A 10 -11.95 8.39 4.58
N VAL A 11 -11.09 7.56 5.17
CA VAL A 11 -11.51 6.27 5.73
C VAL A 11 -12.64 6.48 6.73
N LYS A 12 -12.51 7.45 7.65
CA LYS A 12 -13.55 7.78 8.64
C LYS A 12 -14.85 8.24 7.98
N GLN A 13 -14.75 9.04 6.93
CA GLN A 13 -15.92 9.49 6.18
C GLN A 13 -16.62 8.29 5.51
N VAL A 14 -15.88 7.46 4.79
CA VAL A 14 -16.43 6.25 4.14
C VAL A 14 -17.06 5.31 5.17
N THR A 15 -16.43 5.12 6.33
CA THR A 15 -17.01 4.34 7.44
C THR A 15 -18.34 4.92 7.93
N ALA A 16 -18.40 6.25 8.13
CA ALA A 16 -19.63 6.92 8.55
C ALA A 16 -20.75 6.83 7.51
N ASP A 17 -20.39 6.77 6.23
CA ASP A 17 -21.31 6.67 5.09
C ASP A 17 -21.74 5.22 4.76
N GLY A 18 -21.53 4.27 5.67
CA GLY A 18 -21.94 2.86 5.51
C GLY A 18 -20.79 1.89 5.18
N GLY A 19 -19.56 2.38 5.10
CA GLY A 19 -18.35 1.59 4.94
C GLY A 19 -17.97 1.27 3.50
N LEU A 20 -16.81 0.62 3.35
CA LEU A 20 -16.22 0.32 2.05
C LEU A 20 -17.13 -0.55 1.16
N ALA A 21 -17.88 -1.49 1.75
CA ALA A 21 -18.83 -2.33 1.02
C ALA A 21 -19.97 -1.50 0.40
N GLU A 22 -20.50 -0.51 1.11
CA GLU A 22 -21.55 0.36 0.58
C GLU A 22 -21.03 1.25 -0.55
N LEU A 23 -19.80 1.76 -0.42
CA LEU A 23 -19.13 2.47 -1.50
C LEU A 23 -18.95 1.57 -2.75
N ALA A 24 -18.52 0.32 -2.55
CA ALA A 24 -18.25 -0.62 -3.63
C ALA A 24 -19.50 -1.00 -4.44
N LYS A 25 -20.69 -1.05 -3.81
CA LYS A 25 -21.98 -1.31 -4.50
C LYS A 25 -22.34 -0.28 -5.58
N LYS A 26 -21.73 0.91 -5.56
CA LYS A 26 -21.91 1.91 -6.63
C LYS A 26 -21.24 1.50 -7.94
N PHE A 27 -20.26 0.60 -7.88
CA PHE A 27 -19.37 0.27 -9.01
C PHE A 27 -19.46 -1.19 -9.44
N PHE A 28 -19.75 -2.10 -8.52
CA PHE A 28 -19.69 -3.55 -8.73
C PHE A 28 -21.03 -4.21 -8.42
N ASP A 29 -21.30 -5.34 -9.08
CA ASP A 29 -22.61 -6.00 -9.01
C ASP A 29 -22.74 -6.91 -7.79
N ASN A 30 -21.74 -7.77 -7.58
CA ASN A 30 -21.73 -8.71 -6.46
C ASN A 30 -20.82 -8.14 -5.38
N VAL A 31 -21.39 -7.60 -4.30
CA VAL A 31 -20.62 -7.03 -3.19
C VAL A 31 -21.13 -7.56 -1.87
N GLU A 32 -20.25 -8.21 -1.13
CA GLU A 32 -20.49 -8.76 0.20
C GLU A 32 -19.56 -8.08 1.19
N SER A 33 -20.12 -7.54 2.28
CA SER A 33 -19.30 -7.01 3.37
C SER A 33 -18.67 -8.17 4.14
N THR A 34 -17.35 -8.10 4.37
CA THR A 34 -16.60 -9.09 5.14
C THR A 34 -16.12 -8.55 6.49
N GLY A 35 -16.54 -7.34 6.83
CA GLY A 35 -16.17 -6.64 8.06
C GLY A 35 -16.39 -5.14 7.93
N GLU A 36 -16.13 -4.42 9.02
CA GLU A 36 -16.11 -2.96 9.00
C GLU A 36 -14.98 -2.50 8.07
N ASN A 37 -15.33 -1.74 7.03
CA ASN A 37 -14.39 -1.26 6.01
C ASN A 37 -13.72 -2.34 5.15
N ALA A 38 -14.37 -3.49 4.97
CA ALA A 38 -13.91 -4.54 4.06
C ALA A 38 -15.06 -5.10 3.20
N PHE A 39 -14.74 -5.55 2.00
CA PHE A 39 -15.66 -6.29 1.15
C PHE A 39 -14.97 -7.33 0.29
N LYS A 40 -15.77 -8.29 -0.18
CA LYS A 40 -15.49 -9.14 -1.32
C LYS A 40 -16.49 -8.84 -2.43
N GLY A 41 -16.06 -8.91 -3.67
CA GLY A 41 -16.96 -8.70 -4.78
C GLY A 41 -16.42 -9.09 -6.14
N SER A 42 -17.22 -8.83 -7.17
CA SER A 42 -16.84 -9.09 -8.56
C SER A 42 -17.64 -8.20 -9.51
N HIS A 43 -17.06 -7.95 -10.69
CA HIS A 43 -17.70 -7.21 -11.76
C HIS A 43 -17.02 -7.48 -13.10
N GLY A 44 -17.77 -7.95 -14.09
CA GLY A 44 -17.29 -8.17 -15.45
C GLY A 44 -16.02 -9.03 -15.52
N ILE A 45 -14.92 -8.45 -16.01
CA ILE A 45 -13.60 -9.11 -16.07
C ILE A 45 -12.93 -9.31 -14.71
N MET A 46 -13.32 -8.59 -13.66
CA MET A 46 -12.79 -8.74 -12.30
C MET A 46 -13.56 -9.85 -11.59
N LYS A 47 -13.02 -11.07 -11.59
CA LYS A 47 -13.68 -12.27 -11.05
C LYS A 47 -13.71 -12.30 -9.54
N SER A 48 -12.70 -11.74 -8.91
CA SER A 48 -12.66 -11.54 -7.47
C SER A 48 -12.00 -10.21 -7.17
N ILE A 49 -12.60 -9.47 -6.24
CA ILE A 49 -12.09 -8.25 -5.66
C ILE A 49 -12.19 -8.44 -4.15
N GLU A 50 -11.06 -8.43 -3.46
CA GLU A 50 -11.02 -8.34 -2.01
C GLU A 50 -10.39 -7.01 -1.65
N ALA A 51 -11.06 -6.20 -0.83
CA ALA A 51 -10.51 -4.92 -0.42
C ALA A 51 -10.86 -4.59 1.02
N HIS A 52 -9.92 -3.96 1.71
CA HIS A 52 -10.11 -3.45 3.05
C HIS A 52 -9.25 -2.20 3.31
N TYR A 53 -9.67 -1.36 4.25
CA TYR A 53 -8.80 -0.32 4.78
C TYR A 53 -7.87 -0.87 5.86
N ASP A 54 -6.59 -0.51 5.78
CA ASP A 54 -5.57 -0.71 6.81
C ASP A 54 -4.93 0.65 7.14
N GLY A 55 -5.33 1.20 8.29
CA GLY A 55 -5.02 2.58 8.68
C GLY A 55 -5.52 3.60 7.64
N ASP A 56 -4.60 4.40 7.09
CA ASP A 56 -4.88 5.38 6.02
C ASP A 56 -4.53 4.83 4.61
N ALA A 57 -4.72 3.53 4.40
CA ALA A 57 -4.47 2.88 3.13
C ALA A 57 -5.60 1.92 2.75
N LEU A 58 -5.89 1.85 1.45
CA LEU A 58 -6.71 0.80 0.87
C LEU A 58 -5.80 -0.34 0.40
N ILE A 59 -6.06 -1.55 0.88
CA ILE A 59 -5.42 -2.77 0.43
C ILE A 59 -6.40 -3.50 -0.47
N VAL A 60 -5.96 -3.89 -1.67
CA VAL A 60 -6.80 -4.61 -2.62
C VAL A 60 -6.10 -5.84 -3.18
N GLU A 61 -6.89 -6.85 -3.51
CA GLU A 61 -6.49 -7.99 -4.29
C GLU A 61 -7.55 -8.22 -5.37
N VAL A 62 -7.11 -8.27 -6.62
CA VAL A 62 -8.03 -8.40 -7.76
C VAL A 62 -7.54 -9.50 -8.67
N ASP A 63 -8.41 -10.47 -8.91
CA ASP A 63 -8.23 -11.47 -9.96
C ASP A 63 -9.01 -11.05 -11.21
N ASN A 64 -8.30 -11.00 -12.35
CA ASN A 64 -8.83 -10.51 -13.61
C ASN A 64 -8.75 -11.58 -14.68
N GLU A 65 -9.85 -11.79 -15.39
CA GLU A 65 -9.86 -12.53 -16.64
C GLU A 65 -9.55 -11.60 -17.82
N LYS A 66 -8.93 -12.20 -18.85
CA LYS A 66 -8.71 -11.48 -20.11
C LYS A 66 -10.02 -11.43 -20.89
N PRO A 67 -10.35 -10.31 -21.53
CA PRO A 67 -11.46 -10.29 -22.48
C PRO A 67 -11.16 -11.21 -23.66
N ASP A 68 -12.21 -11.59 -24.39
CA ASP A 68 -12.05 -12.22 -25.68
C ASP A 68 -11.57 -11.17 -26.70
N PHE A 69 -10.29 -11.23 -27.05
CA PHE A 69 -9.67 -10.29 -27.99
C PHE A 69 -10.16 -10.45 -29.43
N SER A 70 -10.85 -11.54 -29.76
CA SER A 70 -11.47 -11.73 -31.07
C SER A 70 -12.85 -11.05 -31.17
N ASN A 71 -13.43 -10.68 -30.03
CA ASN A 71 -14.73 -10.03 -29.93
C ASN A 71 -14.58 -8.54 -29.54
N PRO A 72 -14.81 -7.60 -30.48
CA PRO A 72 -14.72 -6.17 -30.20
C PRO A 72 -15.61 -5.68 -29.07
N ASP A 73 -16.76 -6.31 -28.84
CA ASP A 73 -17.68 -5.91 -27.77
C ASP A 73 -17.17 -6.38 -26.40
N SER A 74 -16.58 -7.58 -26.32
CA SER A 74 -15.89 -8.03 -25.10
C SER A 74 -14.73 -7.11 -24.70
N ILE A 75 -14.00 -6.58 -25.69
CA ILE A 75 -12.94 -5.58 -25.43
C ILE A 75 -13.53 -4.28 -24.87
N LYS A 76 -14.64 -3.79 -25.44
CA LYS A 76 -15.30 -2.56 -24.96
C LYS A 76 -15.85 -2.72 -23.55
N GLU A 77 -16.48 -3.84 -23.24
CA GLU A 77 -16.99 -4.16 -21.90
C GLU A 77 -15.84 -4.16 -20.88
N ALA A 78 -14.73 -4.85 -21.20
CA ALA A 78 -13.54 -4.84 -20.36
C ALA A 78 -12.93 -3.45 -20.15
N GLN A 79 -13.05 -2.54 -21.13
CA GLN A 79 -12.66 -1.14 -20.94
C GLN A 79 -13.57 -0.42 -19.96
N GLN A 80 -14.89 -0.64 -20.03
CA GLN A 80 -15.86 -0.06 -19.10
C GLN A 80 -15.65 -0.58 -17.68
N ASP A 81 -15.38 -1.88 -17.51
CA ASP A 81 -15.04 -2.49 -16.22
C ASP A 81 -13.83 -1.82 -15.58
N ARG A 82 -12.78 -1.56 -16.37
CA ARG A 82 -11.56 -0.85 -15.91
C ARG A 82 -11.82 0.60 -15.55
N VAL A 83 -12.75 1.27 -16.24
CA VAL A 83 -13.18 2.63 -15.88
C VAL A 83 -13.88 2.62 -14.52
N ARG A 84 -14.80 1.69 -14.28
CA ARG A 84 -15.49 1.54 -12.99
C ARG A 84 -14.51 1.22 -11.85
N TRP A 85 -13.57 0.31 -12.08
CA TRP A 85 -12.47 0.04 -11.14
C TRP A 85 -11.68 1.31 -10.80
N THR A 86 -11.33 2.09 -11.82
CA THR A 86 -10.60 3.35 -11.65
C THR A 86 -11.39 4.35 -10.82
N GLN A 87 -12.69 4.51 -11.09
CA GLN A 87 -13.58 5.41 -10.35
C GLN A 87 -13.77 4.97 -8.90
N PHE A 88 -13.93 3.66 -8.67
CA PHE A 88 -13.95 3.09 -7.33
C PHE A 88 -12.67 3.45 -6.56
N LEU A 89 -11.49 3.29 -7.17
CA LEU A 89 -10.23 3.67 -6.54
C LEU A 89 -10.14 5.17 -6.28
N ASP A 90 -10.67 6.01 -7.18
CA ASP A 90 -10.67 7.46 -6.97
C ASP A 90 -11.55 7.86 -5.77
N GLU A 91 -12.76 7.29 -5.62
CA GLU A 91 -13.63 7.58 -4.48
C GLU A 91 -13.12 6.96 -3.17
N SER A 92 -12.61 5.73 -3.22
CA SER A 92 -12.13 5.01 -2.02
C SER A 92 -10.76 5.49 -1.53
N THR A 93 -10.00 6.21 -2.35
CA THR A 93 -8.68 6.76 -1.95
C THR A 93 -8.67 8.29 -1.88
N GLY A 94 -9.61 8.96 -2.55
CA GLY A 94 -9.64 10.42 -2.69
C GLY A 94 -8.54 10.95 -3.61
N TYR A 95 -7.94 10.09 -4.44
CA TYR A 95 -6.87 10.42 -5.35
C TYR A 95 -7.18 9.91 -6.77
N ASP A 96 -6.98 10.77 -7.75
CA ASP A 96 -6.92 10.36 -9.16
C ASP A 96 -5.74 9.39 -9.43
N ALA A 97 -5.78 8.74 -10.59
CA ALA A 97 -4.75 7.79 -11.00
C ALA A 97 -3.31 8.34 -10.94
N LYS A 98 -3.10 9.63 -11.27
CA LYS A 98 -1.77 10.25 -11.25
C LYS A 98 -1.27 10.38 -9.81
N LYS A 99 -2.10 10.94 -8.91
CA LYS A 99 -1.77 11.07 -7.49
C LYS A 99 -1.57 9.72 -6.83
N ARG A 100 -2.38 8.70 -7.16
CA ARG A 100 -2.16 7.32 -6.69
C ARG A 100 -0.78 6.80 -7.09
N GLY A 101 -0.37 7.02 -8.34
CA GLY A 101 0.96 6.67 -8.83
C GLY A 101 2.09 7.42 -8.09
N ASP A 102 1.93 8.72 -7.85
CA ASP A 102 2.91 9.52 -7.11
C ASP A 102 3.03 9.06 -5.64
N LYS A 103 1.91 8.74 -4.99
CA LYS A 103 1.88 8.19 -3.62
C LYS A 103 2.53 6.81 -3.53
N ALA A 104 2.32 5.95 -4.52
CA ALA A 104 3.00 4.66 -4.60
C ALA A 104 4.52 4.82 -4.73
N LYS A 105 4.99 5.78 -5.54
CA LYS A 105 6.42 6.11 -5.66
C LYS A 105 6.99 6.67 -4.36
N GLU A 106 6.28 7.58 -3.69
CA GLU A 106 6.68 8.09 -2.36
C GLU A 106 6.82 6.95 -1.35
N TRP A 107 5.88 5.99 -1.36
CA TRP A 107 5.92 4.80 -0.51
C TRP A 107 7.14 3.92 -0.78
N GLY A 108 7.43 3.64 -2.05
CA GLY A 108 8.61 2.86 -2.45
C GLY A 108 9.93 3.57 -2.08
N LYS A 109 9.99 4.90 -2.23
CA LYS A 109 11.15 5.69 -1.81
C LYS A 109 11.44 5.56 -0.32
N LYS A 110 10.41 5.51 0.53
CA LYS A 110 10.56 5.29 1.98
C LYS A 110 11.21 3.94 2.28
N ALA A 111 10.74 2.86 1.64
CA ALA A 111 11.37 1.54 1.78
C ALA A 111 12.84 1.55 1.32
N ASN A 112 13.13 2.14 0.16
CA ASN A 112 14.49 2.19 -0.37
C ASN A 112 15.43 3.00 0.53
N LYS A 113 14.96 4.11 1.09
CA LYS A 113 15.74 4.91 2.05
C LYS A 113 16.06 4.11 3.31
N ALA A 114 15.09 3.36 3.84
CA ALA A 114 15.29 2.49 4.99
C ALA A 114 16.31 1.37 4.72
N LYS A 115 16.19 0.68 3.58
CA LYS A 115 17.15 -0.35 3.14
C LYS A 115 18.56 0.22 2.95
N SER A 116 18.66 1.41 2.37
CA SER A 116 19.94 2.11 2.23
C SER A 116 20.56 2.45 3.58
N ALA A 117 19.76 2.90 4.55
CA ALA A 117 20.25 3.19 5.90
C ALA A 117 20.84 1.94 6.59
N ILE A 118 20.18 0.78 6.45
CA ILE A 118 20.71 -0.50 6.94
C ILE A 118 22.06 -0.83 6.28
N SER A 119 22.12 -0.77 4.94
CA SER A 119 23.35 -1.09 4.20
C SER A 119 24.51 -0.18 4.59
N SER A 120 24.26 1.13 4.69
CA SER A 120 25.27 2.11 5.11
C SER A 120 25.72 1.88 6.56
N ALA A 121 24.79 1.58 7.48
CA ALA A 121 25.09 1.30 8.87
C ALA A 121 25.98 0.06 9.02
N ARG A 122 25.61 -1.06 8.36
CA ARG A 122 26.42 -2.28 8.37
C ARG A 122 27.81 -2.03 7.79
N HIS A 123 27.90 -1.28 6.70
CA HIS A 123 29.19 -0.93 6.11
C HIS A 123 30.06 -0.10 7.07
N PHE A 124 29.51 0.96 7.68
CA PHE A 124 30.22 1.77 8.67
C PHE A 124 30.70 0.94 9.87
N MET A 125 29.83 0.12 10.45
CA MET A 125 30.15 -0.73 11.60
C MET A 125 31.21 -1.80 11.30
N SER A 126 31.38 -2.17 10.02
CA SER A 126 32.44 -3.10 9.58
C SER A 126 33.82 -2.43 9.45
N LEU A 127 33.86 -1.12 9.18
CA LEU A 127 35.10 -0.34 9.05
C LEU A 127 35.52 0.35 10.35
N ALA A 128 34.59 0.53 11.28
CA ALA A 128 34.85 1.24 12.53
C ALA A 128 35.69 0.39 13.50
N ASN A 129 36.98 0.72 13.62
CA ASN A 129 37.92 0.02 14.51
C ASN A 129 37.66 0.25 16.00
N ASN A 130 37.04 1.38 16.38
CA ASN A 130 36.81 1.79 17.77
C ASN A 130 35.36 2.28 17.98
N LEU A 131 34.37 1.56 17.46
CA LEU A 131 32.97 1.84 17.77
C LEU A 131 32.62 1.28 19.16
N PRO A 132 32.06 2.07 20.09
CA PRO A 132 31.61 1.55 21.38
C PRO A 132 30.58 0.43 21.21
N ASP A 133 30.70 -0.64 22.00
CA ASP A 133 29.80 -1.80 21.94
C ASP A 133 28.33 -1.39 22.13
N GLU A 134 28.07 -0.47 23.07
CA GLU A 134 26.72 0.07 23.30
C GLU A 134 26.14 0.75 22.03
N THR A 135 26.95 1.45 21.25
CA THR A 135 26.51 2.09 20.00
C THR A 135 26.24 1.03 18.93
N ARG A 136 27.06 -0.02 18.86
CA ARG A 136 26.87 -1.15 17.95
C ARG A 136 25.57 -1.90 18.27
N GLU A 137 25.32 -2.21 19.53
CA GLU A 137 24.09 -2.88 19.98
C GLU A 137 22.84 -2.04 19.65
N LYS A 138 22.88 -0.73 19.90
CA LYS A 138 21.78 0.17 19.53
C LYS A 138 21.55 0.22 18.02
N ALA A 139 22.62 0.21 17.23
CA ALA A 139 22.52 0.20 15.78
C ALA A 139 21.91 -1.10 15.24
N GLU A 140 22.34 -2.27 15.76
CA GLU A 140 21.75 -3.57 15.38
C GLU A 140 20.28 -3.65 15.78
N SER A 141 19.92 -3.20 16.99
CA SER A 141 18.51 -3.14 17.41
C SER A 141 17.65 -2.26 16.49
N LEU A 142 18.17 -1.10 16.04
CA LEU A 142 17.48 -0.27 15.06
C LEU A 142 17.36 -0.95 13.69
N ILE A 143 18.38 -1.72 13.26
CA ILE A 143 18.32 -2.49 12.01
C ILE A 143 17.20 -3.52 12.07
N GLU A 144 17.10 -4.29 13.16
CA GLU A 144 16.04 -5.28 13.37
C GLU A 144 14.64 -4.62 13.33
N GLU A 145 14.47 -3.47 14.00
CA GLU A 145 13.21 -2.72 13.94
C GLU A 145 12.85 -2.24 12.53
N ILE A 146 13.86 -1.85 11.72
CA ILE A 146 13.64 -1.43 10.33
C ILE A 146 13.25 -2.64 9.47
N GLU A 147 13.94 -3.76 9.60
CA GLU A 147 13.66 -5.00 8.86
C GLU A 147 12.25 -5.51 9.17
N ALA A 148 11.86 -5.57 10.44
CA ALA A 148 10.51 -5.95 10.86
C ALA A 148 9.43 -4.98 10.31
N ALA A 149 9.71 -3.68 10.30
CA ALA A 149 8.78 -2.70 9.73
C ALA A 149 8.64 -2.83 8.20
N LEU A 150 9.73 -3.15 7.50
CA LEU A 150 9.70 -3.41 6.05
C LEU A 150 8.92 -4.69 5.72
N GLU A 151 9.09 -5.74 6.52
CA GLU A 151 8.36 -7.01 6.37
C GLU A 151 6.86 -6.82 6.63
N ALA A 152 6.49 -6.07 7.66
CA ALA A 152 5.11 -5.66 7.91
C ALA A 152 4.56 -4.64 6.89
N GLY A 153 5.39 -4.20 5.93
CA GLY A 153 5.01 -3.23 4.92
C GLY A 153 4.89 -1.78 5.41
N ASP A 154 5.20 -1.46 6.66
CA ASP A 154 5.17 -0.11 7.24
C ASP A 154 6.43 0.69 6.88
N ASN A 155 6.46 1.16 5.65
CA ASN A 155 7.59 1.94 5.13
C ASN A 155 7.77 3.29 5.84
N THR A 156 6.73 3.83 6.49
CA THR A 156 6.87 5.10 7.23
C THR A 156 7.66 4.89 8.51
N LYS A 157 7.32 3.85 9.27
CA LYS A 157 8.08 3.46 10.45
C LYS A 157 9.50 3.06 10.05
N ALA A 158 9.67 2.24 9.01
CA ALA A 158 10.98 1.84 8.52
C ALA A 158 11.86 3.05 8.14
N ALA A 159 11.33 4.01 7.38
CA ALA A 159 12.08 5.22 7.01
C ALA A 159 12.44 6.08 8.23
N GLY A 160 11.51 6.26 9.18
CA GLY A 160 11.75 7.02 10.40
C GLY A 160 12.82 6.38 11.30
N ARG A 161 12.85 5.05 11.40
CA ARG A 161 13.90 4.30 12.12
C ARG A 161 15.23 4.35 11.37
N GLY A 162 15.22 4.27 10.03
CA GLY A 162 16.40 4.48 9.20
C GLY A 162 17.06 5.85 9.41
N GLU A 163 16.28 6.92 9.53
CA GLU A 163 16.82 8.25 9.86
C GLU A 163 17.45 8.31 11.25
N LYS A 164 16.87 7.63 12.25
CA LYS A 164 17.48 7.52 13.58
C LYS A 164 18.80 6.76 13.53
N LEU A 165 18.84 5.65 12.79
CA LEU A 165 20.05 4.85 12.60
C LEU A 165 21.17 5.66 11.92
N SER A 166 20.85 6.40 10.84
CA SER A 166 21.83 7.27 10.20
C SER A 166 22.36 8.37 11.12
N LYS A 167 21.54 8.90 12.04
CA LYS A 167 21.98 9.89 13.04
C LYS A 167 22.82 9.30 14.17
N LEU A 168 22.65 8.02 14.47
CA LEU A 168 23.43 7.33 15.50
C LEU A 168 24.89 7.09 15.06
N LEU A 169 25.11 6.91 13.75
CA LEU A 169 26.39 6.49 13.17
C LEU A 169 27.12 7.59 12.36
N ASN A 170 26.50 8.76 12.21
CA ASN A 170 27.14 9.97 11.66
C ASN A 170 27.66 10.85 12.80
#